data_AF-A0A1M6AVV4-F1
#
_entry.id   AF-A0A1M6AVV4-F1
#
_cell.length_a   1.000
_cell.length_b   1.000
_cell.length_c   1.000
_cell.angle_alpha   90.00
_cell.angle_beta   90.00
_cell.angle_gamma   90.00
#
_symmetry.space_group_name_H-M   'P 1'
#
loop_
_entity.id
_entity.type
_entity.pdbx_description
1 polymer ?
#
loop_
_entity_poly.entity_id
_entity_poly.type
_entity_poly.pdbx_seq_one_letter_code
_entity_poly.pdbx_strand_id
1 'polypeptide(L)'
;MKKLDKLIQMAVNPKVESIMVYNKGTENEYYIDLRTTKNEKGIAVVKPIADNEKYFWYVCPYCQEIHIESKRCLNINNKILWTNCKYRHRILQYILIDSNFEPIAKKEPLDSELEREYNFMQEFERM
;
A
#
# COMPACT_ATOMS: atom_id res chain seq x y z
N MET A 1 8.13 12.07 -10.43
CA MET A 1 9.10 11.30 -9.62
C MET A 1 8.54 9.91 -9.34
N LYS A 2 9.33 8.84 -9.48
CA LYS A 2 8.86 7.46 -9.31
C LYS A 2 8.57 7.13 -7.85
N LYS A 3 7.62 6.22 -7.61
CA LYS A 3 7.10 5.95 -6.26
C LYS A 3 8.13 5.32 -5.33
N LEU A 4 9.03 4.49 -5.86
CA LEU A 4 10.13 3.93 -5.06
C LEU A 4 11.13 5.01 -4.61
N ASP A 5 11.46 5.95 -5.50
CA ASP A 5 12.35 7.07 -5.15
C ASP A 5 11.68 8.02 -4.14
N LYS A 6 10.37 8.30 -4.30
CA LYS A 6 9.58 9.04 -3.30
C LYS A 6 9.71 8.40 -1.91
N LEU A 7 9.57 7.08 -1.80
CA LEU A 7 9.69 6.36 -0.54
C LEU A 7 11.05 6.52 0.12
N ILE A 8 12.12 6.40 -0.67
CA ILE A 8 13.50 6.56 -0.18
C ILE A 8 13.71 7.99 0.35
N GLN A 9 13.18 9.00 -0.35
CA GLN A 9 13.26 10.40 0.10
C GLN A 9 12.46 10.69 1.37
N MET A 10 11.35 9.97 1.57
CA MET A 10 10.54 10.09 2.79
C MET A 10 11.21 9.44 4.03
N ALA A 11 12.44 8.93 3.89
CA ALA A 11 13.19 8.21 4.94
C ALA A 11 12.44 7.00 5.53
N VAL A 12 11.49 6.44 4.77
CA VAL A 12 10.77 5.22 5.15
C VAL A 12 11.55 4.05 4.56
N ASN A 13 12.53 3.52 5.30
CA ASN A 13 13.44 2.46 4.87
C ASN A 13 12.69 1.28 4.20
N PRO A 14 12.60 1.23 2.86
CA PRO A 14 11.78 0.23 2.20
C PRO A 14 12.55 -1.08 2.09
N LYS A 15 11.86 -2.21 2.23
CA LYS A 15 12.39 -3.56 2.03
C LYS A 15 12.54 -3.85 0.53
N VAL A 16 13.52 -3.19 -0.10
CA VAL A 16 13.72 -3.19 -1.56
C VAL A 16 14.28 -4.52 -2.09
N GLU A 17 14.95 -5.31 -1.26
CA GLU A 17 15.61 -6.56 -1.67
C GLU A 17 14.65 -7.61 -2.26
N SER A 18 13.37 -7.53 -1.90
CA SER A 18 12.34 -8.46 -2.38
C SER A 18 11.48 -7.89 -3.51
N ILE A 19 11.82 -6.71 -4.04
CA ILE A 19 11.05 -6.01 -5.06
C ILE A 19 11.81 -6.06 -6.38
N MET A 20 11.24 -6.72 -7.39
CA MET A 20 11.71 -6.60 -8.76
C MET A 20 11.16 -5.34 -9.39
N VAL A 21 12.03 -4.55 -10.03
CA VAL A 21 11.67 -3.34 -10.77
C VAL A 21 11.88 -3.59 -12.25
N TYR A 22 10.83 -3.42 -13.05
CA TYR A 22 10.88 -3.55 -14.50
C TYR A 22 10.75 -2.18 -15.17
N ASN A 23 11.37 -2.02 -16.33
CA ASN A 23 11.40 -0.77 -17.10
C ASN A 23 11.80 0.47 -16.26
N LYS A 24 12.79 0.28 -15.37
CA LYS A 24 13.25 1.29 -14.42
C LYS A 24 13.59 2.61 -15.12
N GLY A 25 13.05 3.72 -14.62
CA GLY A 25 13.26 5.07 -15.14
C GLY A 25 12.34 5.47 -16.31
N THR A 26 11.52 4.55 -16.82
CA THR A 26 10.58 4.85 -17.92
C THR A 26 9.18 5.14 -17.39
N GLU A 27 8.31 5.72 -18.22
CA GLU A 27 6.88 5.90 -17.91
C GLU A 27 6.15 4.60 -17.56
N ASN A 28 6.59 3.45 -18.08
CA ASN A 28 6.01 2.13 -17.86
C ASN A 28 6.73 1.31 -16.76
N GLU A 29 7.35 1.99 -15.79
CA GLU A 29 7.97 1.33 -14.64
C GLU A 29 6.90 0.64 -13.78
N TYR A 30 7.12 -0.64 -13.48
CA TYR A 30 6.25 -1.43 -12.60
C TYR A 30 7.06 -2.29 -11.64
N TYR A 31 6.41 -2.70 -10.56
CA TYR A 31 7.01 -3.38 -9.42
C TYR A 31 6.35 -4.73 -9.18
N ILE A 32 7.17 -5.73 -8.82
CA ILE A 32 6.69 -7.03 -8.37
C ILE A 32 7.34 -7.33 -7.02
N ASP A 33 6.52 -7.46 -5.97
CA ASP A 33 6.99 -7.95 -4.66
C ASP A 33 6.93 -9.48 -4.65
N LEU A 34 8.11 -10.11 -4.63
CA LEU A 34 8.29 -11.56 -4.66
C LEU A 34 7.70 -12.27 -3.43
N ARG A 35 7.39 -11.54 -2.36
CA ARG A 35 6.78 -12.08 -1.13
C ARG A 35 5.27 -12.20 -1.26
N THR A 36 4.68 -11.68 -2.33
CA THR A 36 3.24 -11.78 -2.56
C THR A 36 2.87 -13.22 -2.87
N THR A 37 1.90 -13.76 -2.13
CA THR A 37 1.39 -15.12 -2.31
C THR A 37 -0.14 -15.11 -2.46
N LYS A 38 -0.77 -16.28 -2.58
CA LYS A 38 -2.22 -16.43 -2.54
C LYS A 38 -2.61 -17.36 -1.39
N ASN A 39 -3.68 -17.01 -0.68
CA ASN A 39 -4.26 -17.91 0.33
C ASN A 39 -5.10 -19.03 -0.34
N GLU A 40 -5.69 -19.90 0.48
CA GLU A 40 -6.58 -21.00 0.07
C GLU A 40 -7.81 -20.55 -0.74
N LYS A 41 -8.23 -19.29 -0.62
CA LYS A 41 -9.35 -18.67 -1.36
C LYS A 41 -8.88 -17.93 -2.61
N GLY A 42 -7.59 -17.99 -2.95
CA GLY A 42 -6.99 -17.30 -4.09
C GLY A 42 -6.81 -15.78 -3.89
N ILE A 43 -7.06 -15.26 -2.69
CA ILE A 43 -6.86 -13.83 -2.37
C ILE A 43 -5.37 -13.56 -2.26
N ALA A 44 -4.90 -12.48 -2.89
CA ALA A 44 -3.51 -12.10 -2.82
C ALA A 44 -3.15 -11.64 -1.40
N VAL A 45 -2.11 -12.25 -0.84
CA VAL A 45 -1.52 -11.92 0.45
C VAL A 45 -0.24 -11.13 0.18
N VAL A 46 -0.26 -9.84 0.50
CA VAL A 46 0.85 -8.92 0.26
C VAL A 46 1.52 -8.56 1.57
N LYS A 47 2.81 -8.20 1.51
CA LYS A 47 3.55 -7.70 2.67
C LYS A 47 3.83 -6.22 2.50
N PRO A 48 3.79 -5.43 3.58
CA PRO A 48 4.28 -4.07 3.56
C PRO A 48 5.75 -4.03 3.09
N ILE A 49 6.06 -3.09 2.21
CA ILE A 49 7.44 -2.78 1.82
C ILE A 49 8.02 -1.70 2.71
N ALA A 50 7.19 -0.84 3.30
CA ALA A 50 7.57 0.22 4.19
C ALA A 50 6.37 0.56 5.09
N ASP A 51 6.60 1.13 6.27
CA ASP A 51 5.54 1.65 7.13
C ASP A 51 6.06 2.70 8.11
N ASN A 52 5.14 3.47 8.67
CA ASN A 52 5.40 4.38 9.78
C ASN A 52 4.25 4.30 10.79
N GLU A 53 4.16 5.24 11.73
CA GLU A 53 3.12 5.23 12.75
C GLU A 53 1.69 5.15 12.16
N LYS A 54 1.42 5.85 11.06
CA LYS A 54 0.06 6.01 10.50
C LYS A 54 -0.21 5.22 9.23
N TYR A 55 0.80 5.02 8.40
CA TYR A 55 0.66 4.52 7.04
C TYR A 55 1.52 3.30 6.81
N PHE A 56 1.16 2.56 5.76
CA PHE A 56 2.01 1.53 5.19
C PHE A 56 1.97 1.61 3.68
N TRP A 57 3.02 1.09 3.07
CA TRP A 57 3.19 1.00 1.64
C TRP A 57 3.36 -0.45 1.23
N TYR A 58 2.84 -0.79 0.05
CA TYR A 58 2.94 -2.14 -0.51
C TYR A 58 2.91 -2.07 -2.04
N VAL A 59 3.40 -3.13 -2.69
CA VAL A 59 3.23 -3.31 -4.12
C VAL A 59 1.89 -3.96 -4.38
N CYS A 60 1.06 -3.33 -5.21
CA CYS A 60 -0.23 -3.86 -5.62
C CYS A 60 -0.04 -5.01 -6.62
N PRO A 61 -0.57 -6.21 -6.37
CA PRO A 61 -0.38 -7.36 -7.26
C PRO A 61 -1.17 -7.25 -8.57
N TYR A 62 -2.05 -6.25 -8.71
CA TYR A 62 -2.93 -6.11 -9.86
C TYR A 62 -2.50 -4.99 -10.82
N CYS A 63 -2.19 -3.80 -10.31
CA CYS A 63 -1.66 -2.72 -11.14
C CYS A 63 -0.13 -2.62 -11.11
N GLN A 64 0.53 -3.43 -10.28
CA GLN A 64 2.00 -3.47 -10.17
C GLN A 64 2.62 -2.11 -9.80
N GLU A 65 1.86 -1.23 -9.15
CA GLU A 65 2.34 0.02 -8.57
C GLU A 65 2.50 -0.09 -7.06
N ILE A 66 3.32 0.80 -6.49
CA ILE A 66 3.36 1.01 -5.05
C ILE A 66 2.14 1.85 -4.64
N HIS A 67 1.44 1.43 -3.59
CA HIS A 67 0.36 2.22 -2.99
C HIS A 67 0.63 2.54 -1.54
N ILE A 68 0.02 3.62 -1.06
CA ILE A 68 -0.02 4.01 0.35
C ILE A 68 -1.43 3.80 0.90
N GLU A 69 -1.53 3.33 2.14
CA GLU A 69 -2.80 3.24 2.85
C GLU A 69 -2.65 3.61 4.32
N SER A 70 -3.71 4.18 4.89
CA SER A 70 -3.82 4.40 6.33
C SER A 70 -4.00 3.07 7.04
N LYS A 71 -3.28 2.86 8.15
CA LYS A 71 -3.47 1.70 9.03
C LYS A 71 -4.87 1.68 9.65
N ARG A 72 -5.63 2.79 9.58
CA ARG A 72 -7.05 2.84 9.96
C ARG A 72 -7.95 2.06 9.00
N CYS A 73 -7.58 1.95 7.72
CA CYS A 73 -8.35 1.24 6.70
C CYS A 73 -8.25 -0.29 6.83
N LEU A 74 -7.37 -0.79 7.69
CA LEU A 74 -7.20 -2.23 7.92
C LEU A 74 -8.32 -2.76 8.79
N ASN A 75 -9.05 -3.75 8.27
CA ASN A 75 -9.97 -4.50 9.10
C ASN A 75 -9.21 -5.20 10.23
N ILE A 76 -9.66 -5.00 11.47
CA ILE A 76 -8.97 -5.47 12.69
C ILE A 76 -8.85 -7.00 12.71
N ASN A 77 -9.88 -7.70 12.23
CA ASN A 77 -10.01 -9.15 12.39
C ASN A 77 -9.29 -9.94 11.31
N ASN A 78 -9.28 -9.44 10.07
CA ASN A 78 -8.77 -10.21 8.94
C ASN A 78 -7.75 -9.46 8.08
N LYS A 79 -7.43 -8.19 8.40
CA LYS A 79 -6.50 -7.34 7.65
C LYS A 79 -6.83 -7.27 6.16
N ILE A 80 -8.11 -7.49 5.80
CA ILE A 80 -8.61 -7.27 4.45
C ILE A 80 -8.60 -5.78 4.17
N LEU A 81 -8.13 -5.45 2.98
CA LEU A 81 -8.05 -4.10 2.48
C LEU A 81 -8.77 -4.03 1.12
N TRP A 82 -9.67 -3.06 0.99
CA TRP A 82 -10.49 -2.83 -0.20
C TRP A 82 -9.87 -1.79 -1.17
N THR A 83 -9.28 -0.71 -0.60
CA THR A 83 -8.24 0.21 -1.15
C THR A 83 -8.44 0.94 -2.49
N ASN A 84 -7.79 2.11 -2.57
CA ASN A 84 -7.82 3.17 -3.59
C ASN A 84 -7.18 2.86 -4.95
N CYS A 85 -6.80 1.61 -5.23
CA CYS A 85 -6.25 1.27 -6.53
C CYS A 85 -7.35 1.39 -7.60
N LYS A 86 -7.17 2.31 -8.57
CA LYS A 86 -8.11 2.52 -9.69
C LYS A 86 -8.46 1.22 -10.40
N TYR A 87 -7.49 0.31 -10.54
CA TYR A 87 -7.72 -0.98 -11.18
C TYR A 87 -8.61 -1.90 -10.34
N ARG A 88 -8.32 -2.05 -9.05
CA ARG A 88 -9.13 -2.92 -8.16
C ARG A 88 -10.53 -2.38 -7.90
N HIS A 89 -10.72 -1.06 -7.90
CA HIS A 89 -12.04 -0.46 -7.82
C HIS A 89 -12.94 -0.87 -8.99
N ARG A 90 -12.39 -1.08 -10.20
CA ARG A 90 -13.16 -1.50 -11.38
C ARG A 90 -13.67 -2.93 -11.31
N ILE A 91 -12.94 -3.82 -10.62
CA ILE A 91 -13.21 -5.26 -10.63
C ILE A 91 -13.44 -5.84 -9.22
N LEU A 92 -13.65 -4.98 -8.22
CA LEU A 92 -13.96 -5.31 -6.83
C LEU A 92 -13.04 -6.39 -6.24
N GLN A 93 -11.73 -6.15 -6.32
CA GLN A 93 -10.72 -7.07 -5.83
C GLN A 93 -10.17 -6.66 -4.46
N TYR A 94 -10.05 -7.64 -3.57
CA TYR A 94 -9.52 -7.48 -2.21
C TYR A 94 -8.09 -8.02 -2.12
N ILE A 95 -7.32 -7.51 -1.16
CA ILE A 95 -6.05 -8.11 -0.75
C ILE A 95 -6.02 -8.31 0.76
N LEU A 96 -5.18 -9.24 1.20
CA LEU A 96 -4.84 -9.43 2.60
C LEU A 96 -3.46 -8.83 2.87
N ILE A 97 -3.35 -8.03 3.92
CA ILE A 97 -2.06 -7.51 4.38
C ILE A 97 -1.49 -8.44 5.44
N ASP A 98 -0.42 -9.16 5.10
CA ASP A 98 0.38 -9.94 6.05
C ASP A 98 1.31 -9.02 6.83
N SER A 99 0.83 -8.57 7.98
CA SER A 99 1.55 -7.66 8.89
C SER A 99 1.05 -7.79 10.33
N ASN A 100 1.91 -7.45 11.28
CA ASN A 100 1.57 -7.36 12.70
C ASN A 100 1.12 -5.94 13.09
N PHE A 101 0.54 -5.17 12.17
CA PHE A 101 0.12 -3.81 12.49
C PHE A 101 -1.07 -3.79 13.44
N GLU A 102 -0.94 -3.00 14.49
CA GLU A 102 -2.05 -2.58 15.33
C GLU A 102 -2.88 -1.54 14.57
N PRO A 103 -4.17 -1.79 14.30
CA PRO A 103 -5.05 -0.81 13.68
C PRO A 103 -5.20 0.44 14.58
N ILE A 104 -5.21 1.62 13.97
CA ILE A 104 -5.23 2.91 14.71
C ILE A 104 -6.67 3.36 15.02
N ALA A 105 -7.67 2.54 14.70
CA ALA A 105 -9.10 2.82 14.92
C ALA A 105 -9.52 2.74 16.41
N LYS A 106 -8.71 3.26 17.34
CA LYS A 106 -8.98 3.25 18.78
C LYS A 106 -9.95 4.35 19.22
N LYS A 107 -10.06 5.45 18.44
CA LYS A 107 -11.00 6.56 18.64
C LYS A 107 -11.41 7.14 17.29
N GLU A 108 -12.61 7.72 17.23
CA GLU A 108 -13.10 8.44 16.06
C GLU A 108 -12.24 9.70 15.84
N PRO A 109 -11.51 9.80 14.71
CA PRO A 109 -10.66 10.95 14.41
C PRO A 109 -11.51 12.16 14.01
N LEU A 110 -10.95 13.36 14.14
CA LEU A 110 -11.61 14.57 13.64
C LEU A 110 -11.60 14.58 12.11
N ASP A 111 -12.61 15.19 11.48
CA ASP A 111 -12.68 15.35 10.01
C ASP A 111 -11.43 16.02 9.45
N SER A 112 -10.88 17.01 10.16
CA SER A 112 -9.63 17.69 9.75
C SER A 112 -8.41 16.78 9.77
N GLU A 113 -8.37 15.75 10.62
CA GLU A 113 -7.33 14.75 10.62
C GLU A 113 -7.51 13.79 9.44
N LEU A 114 -8.74 13.35 9.18
CA LEU A 114 -9.07 12.50 8.04
C LEU A 114 -8.72 13.18 6.71
N GLU A 115 -9.03 14.47 6.58
CA GLU A 115 -8.70 15.25 5.39
C GLU A 115 -7.17 15.38 5.20
N ARG A 116 -6.42 15.64 6.28
CA ARG A 116 -4.95 15.64 6.24
C ARG A 116 -4.40 14.28 5.84
N GLU A 117 -4.92 13.19 6.39
CA GLU A 117 -4.49 11.84 6.05
C GLU A 117 -4.78 11.53 4.57
N TYR A 118 -5.97 11.90 4.08
CA TYR A 118 -6.34 11.73 2.69
C TYR A 118 -5.44 12.53 1.75
N ASN A 119 -5.22 13.82 2.03
CA ASN A 119 -4.37 14.68 1.21
C ASN A 119 -2.93 14.16 1.13
N PHE A 120 -2.37 13.69 2.25
CA PHE A 120 -1.05 13.06 2.28
C PHE A 120 -0.97 11.80 1.41
N MET A 121 -1.98 10.92 1.50
CA MET A 121 -2.05 9.74 0.64
C MET A 121 -2.17 10.12 -0.84
N GLN A 122 -3.00 11.10 -1.17
CA GLN A 122 -3.16 11.57 -2.55
C GLN A 122 -1.90 12.21 -3.11
N GLU A 123 -1.12 12.94 -2.31
CA GLU A 123 0.16 13.51 -2.74
C GLU A 123 1.19 12.42 -3.13
N PHE A 124 1.19 11.31 -2.39
CA PHE A 124 2.00 10.16 -2.75
C PHE A 124 1.51 9.50 -4.05
N GLU A 125 0.20 9.26 -4.17
CA GLU A 125 -0.43 8.58 -5.30
C GLU A 125 -0.42 9.41 -6.60
N ARG A 126 -0.42 10.73 -6.51
CA ARG A 126 -0.28 11.63 -7.67
C ARG A 126 1.15 11.53 -8.21
N MET A 127 1.27 10.86 -9.35
CA MET A 127 2.45 10.88 -10.23
C MET A 127 2.22 11.84 -11.39
#